data_AF-A0A6N8G5Y0-F1
#
_entry.id   AF-A0A6N8G5Y0-F1
#
_cell.length_a   1.000
_cell.length_b   1.000
_cell.length_c   1.000
_cell.angle_alpha   90.00
_cell.angle_beta   90.00
_cell.angle_gamma   90.00
#
_symmetry.space_group_name_H-M   'P 1'
#
loop_
_entity.id
_entity.type
_entity.pdbx_description
1 polymer ?
#
loop_
_entity_poly.entity_id
_entity_poly.type
_entity_poly.pdbx_seq_one_letter_code
_entity_poly.pdbx_strand_id
1 'polypeptide(L)'
;MPTQTEEFLRSHPRDIGVEDVDLLKTTVERLAACAQSCTACADACLGESEVAELVACVRLNLDCADVCSAAERVLTRRTDADPELQRSLLETAILYTQACARECERHGGRHEHCRLCADRCRLAEDSCRQFLLQVQEQQR
;
A
#
# COMPACT_ATOMS: atom_id res chain seq x y z
N MET A 1 -7.09 2.05 21.61
CA MET A 1 -7.53 0.69 21.26
C MET A 1 -6.51 0.15 20.26
N PRO A 2 -5.98 -1.07 20.43
CA PRO A 2 -5.14 -1.70 19.42
C PRO A 2 -5.96 -1.86 18.12
N THR A 3 -5.28 -1.85 16.97
CA THR A 3 -5.93 -2.16 15.69
C THR A 3 -6.05 -3.67 15.53
N GLN A 4 -6.95 -4.12 14.64
CA GLN A 4 -7.09 -5.54 14.34
C GLN A 4 -5.74 -6.16 13.89
N THR A 5 -5.01 -5.48 13.01
CA THR A 5 -3.67 -5.91 12.56
C THR A 5 -2.73 -6.14 13.74
N GLU A 6 -2.71 -5.22 14.70
CA GLU A 6 -1.88 -5.34 15.90
C GLU A 6 -2.28 -6.55 16.76
N GLU A 7 -3.57 -6.75 16.99
CA GLU A 7 -4.08 -7.88 17.78
C GLU A 7 -3.67 -9.23 17.17
N PHE A 8 -3.80 -9.39 15.85
CA PHE A 8 -3.41 -10.62 15.16
C PHE A 8 -1.90 -10.84 15.11
N LEU A 9 -1.10 -9.78 14.90
CA LEU A 9 0.37 -9.90 14.92
C LEU A 9 0.89 -10.29 16.31
N ARG A 10 0.36 -9.68 17.37
CA ARG A 10 0.79 -9.97 18.76
C ARG A 10 0.29 -11.32 19.30
N SER A 11 -0.82 -11.83 18.77
CA SER A 11 -1.38 -13.14 19.17
C SER A 11 -0.96 -14.30 18.28
N HIS A 12 -0.09 -14.07 17.29
CA HIS A 12 0.38 -15.12 16.39
C HIS A 12 1.10 -16.23 17.19
N PRO A 13 0.76 -17.52 16.98
CA PRO A 13 1.22 -18.62 17.84
C PRO A 13 2.69 -19.03 17.64
N ARG A 14 3.37 -18.46 16.62
CA ARG A 14 4.80 -18.66 16.33
C ARG A 14 5.53 -17.34 16.40
N ASP A 15 6.83 -17.39 16.66
CA ASP A 15 7.74 -16.27 16.38
C ASP A 15 7.60 -15.87 14.90
N ILE A 16 7.25 -14.61 14.68
CA ILE A 16 6.96 -14.07 13.34
C ILE A 16 8.23 -13.63 12.60
N GLY A 17 9.38 -13.67 13.27
CA GLY A 17 10.69 -13.37 12.68
C GLY A 17 10.78 -11.93 12.15
N VAL A 18 10.17 -10.98 12.85
CA VAL A 18 10.15 -9.55 12.49
C VAL A 18 10.76 -8.79 13.66
N GLU A 19 11.80 -8.01 13.38
CA GLU A 19 12.45 -7.16 14.39
C GLU A 19 11.53 -6.02 14.82
N ASP A 20 11.01 -5.25 13.86
CA ASP A 20 10.06 -4.17 14.13
C ASP A 20 8.62 -4.56 13.75
N VAL A 21 7.90 -5.09 14.74
CA VAL A 21 6.49 -5.49 14.60
C VAL A 21 5.58 -4.29 14.35
N ASP A 22 5.91 -3.12 14.91
CA ASP A 22 5.11 -1.90 14.76
C ASP A 22 5.27 -1.32 13.34
N LEU A 23 6.46 -1.44 12.74
CA LEU A 23 6.68 -1.11 11.32
C LEU A 23 5.92 -2.07 10.39
N LEU A 24 5.95 -3.38 10.66
CA LEU A 24 5.13 -4.34 9.89
C LEU A 24 3.64 -3.98 9.96
N LYS A 25 3.12 -3.78 11.18
CA LYS A 25 1.73 -3.36 11.41
C LYS A 25 1.40 -2.11 10.58
N THR A 26 2.22 -1.07 10.72
CA THR A 26 2.01 0.22 10.04
C THR A 26 2.04 0.05 8.51
N THR A 27 2.92 -0.79 8.00
CA THR A 27 3.05 -1.07 6.57
C THR A 27 1.81 -1.78 6.03
N VAL A 28 1.33 -2.82 6.72
CA VAL A 28 0.09 -3.53 6.37
C VAL A 28 -1.10 -2.58 6.37
N GLU A 29 -1.26 -1.76 7.41
CA GLU A 29 -2.37 -0.82 7.53
C GLU A 29 -2.36 0.25 6.43
N ARG A 30 -1.18 0.77 6.07
CA ARG A 30 -1.03 1.77 5.00
C ARG A 30 -1.28 1.18 3.63
N LEU A 31 -0.85 -0.07 3.38
CA LEU A 31 -1.18 -0.78 2.14
C LEU A 31 -2.69 -1.00 2.00
N ALA A 32 -3.36 -1.47 3.06
CA ALA A 32 -4.82 -1.65 3.07
C ALA A 32 -5.56 -0.32 2.84
N ALA A 33 -5.14 0.75 3.54
CA ALA A 33 -5.72 2.08 3.38
C ALA A 33 -5.46 2.66 1.98
N CYS A 34 -4.29 2.43 1.41
CA CYS A 34 -3.96 2.83 0.05
C CYS A 34 -4.82 2.10 -0.98
N ALA A 35 -4.99 0.77 -0.85
CA ALA A 35 -5.85 0.00 -1.74
C ALA A 35 -7.30 0.49 -1.74
N GLN A 36 -7.85 0.76 -0.54
CA GLN A 36 -9.20 1.31 -0.40
C GLN A 36 -9.28 2.72 -1.01
N SER A 37 -8.29 3.57 -0.76
CA SER A 37 -8.27 4.95 -1.27
C SER A 37 -8.15 5.00 -2.79
N CYS A 38 -7.33 4.15 -3.40
CA CYS A 38 -7.18 4.07 -4.85
C CYS A 38 -8.47 3.54 -5.49
N THR A 39 -9.11 2.52 -4.90
CA THR A 39 -10.41 2.02 -5.36
C THR A 39 -11.47 3.13 -5.34
N ALA A 40 -11.54 3.90 -4.25
CA ALA A 40 -12.47 5.02 -4.13
C ALA A 40 -12.15 6.17 -5.10
N CYS A 41 -10.86 6.46 -5.33
CA CYS A 41 -10.45 7.51 -6.26
C CYS A 41 -10.71 7.12 -7.72
N ALA A 42 -10.52 5.84 -8.09
CA ALA A 42 -10.90 5.34 -9.41
C ALA A 42 -12.40 5.53 -9.67
N ASP A 43 -13.26 5.11 -8.73
CA ASP A 43 -14.71 5.30 -8.82
C ASP A 43 -15.09 6.80 -8.88
N ALA A 44 -14.50 7.62 -8.03
CA ALA A 44 -14.75 9.07 -8.03
C ALA A 44 -14.34 9.72 -9.37
N CYS A 45 -13.17 9.37 -9.91
CA CYS A 45 -12.71 9.84 -11.22
C CYS A 45 -13.66 9.43 -12.36
N LEU A 46 -14.27 8.23 -12.28
CA LEU A 46 -15.26 7.77 -13.26
C LEU A 46 -16.57 8.58 -13.19
N GLY A 47 -16.86 9.22 -12.05
CA GLY A 47 -18.02 10.08 -11.85
C GLY A 47 -17.84 11.54 -12.28
N GLU A 48 -16.63 11.96 -12.64
CA GLU A 48 -16.35 13.36 -13.03
C GLU A 48 -16.79 13.66 -14.48
N SER A 49 -17.19 14.92 -14.75
CA SER A 49 -17.58 15.33 -16.11
C SER A 49 -16.42 15.24 -17.11
N GLU A 50 -15.20 15.48 -16.64
CA GLU A 50 -13.96 15.47 -17.44
C GLU A 50 -13.25 14.10 -17.39
N VAL A 51 -13.98 12.99 -17.27
CA VAL A 51 -13.41 11.62 -17.13
C VAL A 51 -12.37 11.26 -18.20
N ALA A 52 -12.47 11.86 -19.40
CA ALA A 52 -11.49 11.67 -20.46
C ALA A 52 -10.06 12.12 -20.07
N GLU A 53 -9.92 13.14 -19.22
CA GLU A 53 -8.63 13.59 -18.68
C GLU A 53 -8.10 12.68 -17.56
N LEU A 54 -8.97 11.85 -16.97
CA LEU A 54 -8.70 11.04 -15.78
C LEU A 54 -8.45 9.56 -16.10
N VAL A 55 -8.49 9.14 -17.38
CA VAL A 55 -8.32 7.74 -17.78
C VAL A 55 -7.02 7.15 -17.23
N ALA A 56 -5.91 7.89 -17.29
CA ALA A 56 -4.63 7.44 -16.74
C ALA A 56 -4.68 7.29 -15.21
N CYS A 57 -5.31 8.25 -14.53
CA CYS A 57 -5.51 8.24 -13.08
C CYS A 57 -6.35 7.03 -12.65
N VAL A 58 -7.47 6.75 -13.33
CA VAL A 58 -8.32 5.58 -13.06
C VAL A 58 -7.52 4.28 -13.20
N ARG A 59 -6.77 4.11 -14.31
CA ARG A 59 -6.00 2.88 -14.55
C ARG A 59 -4.93 2.66 -13.48
N LEU A 60 -4.16 3.70 -13.16
CA LEU A 60 -3.11 3.62 -12.12
C LEU A 60 -3.70 3.36 -10.74
N ASN A 61 -4.86 3.94 -10.41
CA ASN A 61 -5.55 3.66 -9.17
C ASN A 61 -5.96 2.18 -9.06
N LEU A 62 -6.50 1.58 -10.12
CA LEU A 62 -6.89 0.17 -10.13
C LEU A 62 -5.65 -0.74 -9.97
N ASP A 63 -4.60 -0.50 -10.76
CA ASP A 63 -3.35 -1.27 -10.67
C ASP A 63 -2.73 -1.15 -9.26
N CYS A 64 -2.70 0.08 -8.71
CA CYS A 64 -2.16 0.33 -7.38
C CYS A 64 -3.01 -0.34 -6.29
N ALA A 65 -4.34 -0.37 -6.45
CA ALA A 65 -5.22 -1.04 -5.48
C ALA A 65 -4.95 -2.55 -5.42
N ASP A 66 -4.82 -3.20 -6.58
CA ASP A 66 -4.56 -4.63 -6.67
C ASP A 66 -3.18 -4.99 -6.11
N VAL A 67 -2.15 -4.22 -6.46
CA VAL A 67 -0.79 -4.42 -5.94
C VAL A 67 -0.75 -4.23 -4.43
N CYS A 68 -1.35 -3.15 -3.91
CA CYS A 68 -1.37 -2.89 -2.48
C CYS A 68 -2.12 -3.97 -1.70
N SER A 69 -3.27 -4.44 -2.21
CA SER A 69 -4.02 -5.55 -1.58
C SER A 69 -3.23 -6.87 -1.61
N ALA A 70 -2.56 -7.18 -2.71
CA ALA A 70 -1.72 -8.36 -2.80
C ALA A 70 -0.56 -8.31 -1.78
N ALA A 71 0.14 -7.17 -1.70
CA ALA A 71 1.23 -6.96 -0.77
C ALA A 71 0.77 -7.05 0.70
N GLU A 72 -0.30 -6.35 1.08
CA GLU A 72 -0.91 -6.39 2.42
C GLU A 72 -1.19 -7.82 2.87
N ARG A 73 -1.87 -8.61 2.02
CA ARG A 73 -2.25 -9.99 2.32
C ARG A 73 -1.07 -10.94 2.45
N VAL A 74 0.03 -10.68 1.73
CA VAL A 74 1.27 -11.45 1.87
C VAL A 74 2.00 -11.07 3.15
N LEU A 75 2.17 -9.77 3.42
CA LEU A 75 2.88 -9.29 4.61
C LEU A 75 2.20 -9.71 5.92
N THR A 76 0.86 -9.80 5.92
CA THR A 76 0.05 -10.26 7.05
C THR A 76 0.28 -11.73 7.40
N ARG A 77 0.64 -12.59 6.43
CA ARG A 77 0.85 -14.02 6.66
C ARG A 77 2.25 -14.27 7.20
N ARG A 78 2.33 -14.68 8.48
CA ARG A 78 3.61 -14.85 9.19
C ARG A 78 4.09 -16.29 9.35
N THR A 79 3.21 -17.26 9.15
CA THR A 79 3.58 -18.68 9.15
C THR A 79 4.43 -18.97 7.91
N ASP A 80 5.69 -19.38 8.12
CA ASP A 80 6.65 -19.75 7.07
C ASP A 80 6.73 -18.68 5.96
N ALA A 81 6.84 -17.42 6.38
CA ALA A 81 6.90 -16.26 5.50
C ALA A 81 8.06 -16.39 4.50
N ASP A 82 7.79 -16.12 3.22
CA ASP A 82 8.77 -16.13 2.13
C ASP A 82 9.39 -14.73 1.95
N PRO A 83 10.67 -14.53 2.33
CA PRO A 83 11.31 -13.22 2.26
C PRO A 83 11.54 -12.73 0.82
N GLU A 84 11.66 -13.63 -0.16
CA GLU A 84 11.84 -13.26 -1.57
C GLU A 84 10.54 -12.74 -2.16
N LEU A 85 9.42 -13.43 -1.91
CA LEU A 85 8.10 -12.95 -2.30
C LEU A 85 7.75 -11.61 -1.65
N GLN A 86 8.07 -11.44 -0.35
CA GLN A 86 7.87 -10.17 0.36
C GLN A 86 8.66 -9.04 -0.29
N ARG A 87 9.94 -9.27 -0.61
CA ARG A 87 10.80 -8.29 -1.28
C ARG A 87 10.20 -7.86 -2.63
N SER A 88 9.84 -8.82 -3.49
CA SER A 88 9.30 -8.53 -4.82
C SER A 88 7.97 -7.76 -4.77
N LEU A 89 7.10 -8.09 -3.82
CA LEU A 89 5.84 -7.35 -3.64
C LEU A 89 6.05 -5.95 -3.08
N LEU A 90 6.98 -5.76 -2.15
CA LEU A 90 7.34 -4.44 -1.63
C LEU A 90 7.92 -3.55 -2.73
N GLU A 91 8.83 -4.07 -3.55
CA GLU A 91 9.40 -3.34 -4.70
C GLU A 91 8.32 -2.96 -5.72
N THR A 92 7.39 -3.88 -6.01
CA THR A 92 6.26 -3.63 -6.91
C THR A 92 5.29 -2.59 -6.30
N ALA A 93 4.98 -2.70 -5.02
CA ALA A 93 4.13 -1.73 -4.32
C ALA A 93 4.75 -0.34 -4.31
N ILE A 94 6.06 -0.21 -4.06
CA ILE A 94 6.79 1.06 -4.15
C ILE A 94 6.67 1.66 -5.57
N LEU A 95 6.85 0.84 -6.61
CA LEU A 95 6.73 1.31 -7.99
C LEU A 95 5.34 1.87 -8.30
N TYR A 96 4.28 1.14 -7.95
CA TYR A 96 2.91 1.53 -8.29
C TYR A 96 2.34 2.63 -7.40
N THR A 97 2.63 2.62 -6.09
CA THR A 97 2.26 3.72 -5.19
C THR A 97 2.91 5.02 -5.63
N GLN A 98 4.18 4.99 -6.05
CA GLN A 98 4.86 6.18 -6.56
C GLN A 98 4.27 6.67 -7.90
N ALA A 99 3.92 5.76 -8.82
CA ALA A 99 3.30 6.13 -10.10
C ALA A 99 1.89 6.71 -9.89
N CYS A 100 1.07 6.06 -9.05
CA CYS A 100 -0.28 6.49 -8.72
C CYS A 100 -0.29 7.83 -7.99
N ALA A 101 0.59 8.02 -6.99
CA ALA A 101 0.73 9.29 -6.28
C ALA A 101 1.01 10.44 -7.25
N ARG A 102 1.98 10.28 -8.15
CA ARG A 102 2.34 11.31 -9.13
C ARG A 102 1.19 11.68 -10.06
N GLU A 103 0.41 10.70 -10.51
CA GLU A 103 -0.74 11.00 -11.37
C GLU A 103 -1.86 11.68 -10.57
N CYS A 104 -2.19 11.19 -9.38
CA CYS A 104 -3.18 11.81 -8.50
C CYS A 104 -2.79 13.25 -8.10
N GLU A 105 -1.50 13.54 -7.85
CA GLU A 105 -0.99 14.88 -7.54
C GLU A 105 -1.29 15.90 -8.65
N ARG A 106 -1.26 15.47 -9.93
CA ARG A 106 -1.59 16.36 -11.07
C ARG A 106 -3.04 16.83 -11.04
N HIS A 107 -3.93 16.03 -10.46
CA HIS A 107 -5.36 16.28 -10.42
C HIS A 107 -5.83 16.82 -9.05
N GLY A 108 -5.00 16.69 -8.00
CA GLY A 108 -5.34 17.05 -6.62
C GLY A 108 -5.67 18.53 -6.37
N GLY A 109 -5.27 19.43 -7.27
CA GLY A 109 -5.67 20.84 -7.20
C GLY A 109 -7.12 21.10 -7.64
N ARG A 110 -7.73 20.16 -8.37
CA ARG A 110 -9.11 20.24 -8.89
C ARG A 110 -10.04 19.24 -8.22
N HIS A 111 -9.52 18.06 -7.89
CA HIS A 111 -10.28 16.94 -7.35
C HIS A 111 -9.74 16.55 -5.97
N GLU A 112 -10.52 16.80 -4.93
CA GLU A 112 -10.14 16.49 -3.55
C GLU A 112 -9.88 15.00 -3.33
N HIS A 113 -10.63 14.12 -4.02
CA HIS A 113 -10.41 12.67 -3.96
C HIS A 113 -9.02 12.26 -4.48
N CYS A 114 -8.52 12.90 -5.55
CA CYS A 114 -7.17 12.71 -6.04
C CYS A 114 -6.12 13.20 -5.03
N ARG A 115 -6.35 14.34 -4.36
CA ARG A 115 -5.44 14.84 -3.31
C ARG A 115 -5.32 13.85 -2.15
N LEU A 116 -6.44 13.35 -1.65
CA LEU A 116 -6.47 12.35 -0.59
C LEU A 116 -5.79 11.04 -1.01
N CYS A 117 -6.03 10.59 -2.24
CA CYS A 117 -5.41 9.39 -2.78
C CYS A 117 -3.89 9.52 -2.90
N ALA A 118 -3.39 10.66 -3.39
CA ALA A 118 -1.97 10.95 -3.44
C ALA A 118 -1.31 10.85 -2.06
N ASP A 119 -1.90 11.47 -1.04
CA ASP A 119 -1.40 11.42 0.34
C ASP A 119 -1.30 9.96 0.85
N ARG A 120 -2.31 9.12 0.56
CA ARG A 120 -2.32 7.70 0.93
C ARG A 120 -1.28 6.89 0.19
N CYS A 121 -1.10 7.13 -1.10
CA CYS A 121 -0.05 6.48 -1.89
C CYS A 121 1.35 6.81 -1.35
N ARG A 122 1.62 8.07 -0.97
CA ARG A 122 2.91 8.48 -0.38
C ARG A 122 3.19 7.80 0.96
N LEU A 123 2.20 7.75 1.84
CA LEU A 123 2.34 7.07 3.13
C LEU A 123 2.65 5.57 2.94
N ALA A 124 1.98 4.91 2.00
CA ALA A 124 2.23 3.51 1.67
C ALA A 124 3.62 3.31 1.03
N GLU A 125 4.02 4.16 0.09
CA GLU A 125 5.36 4.17 -0.52
C GLU A 125 6.44 4.21 0.56
N ASP A 126 6.35 5.17 1.48
CA ASP A 126 7.35 5.39 2.54
C ASP A 126 7.46 4.18 3.47
N SER A 127 6.33 3.60 3.90
CA SER A 127 6.36 2.42 4.76
C SER A 127 6.87 1.18 4.05
N CYS A 128 6.53 0.99 2.77
CA CYS A 128 7.09 -0.11 1.99
C CYS A 128 8.60 0.01 1.86
N ARG A 129 9.13 1.23 1.63
CA ARG A 129 10.59 1.47 1.59
C ARG A 129 11.27 1.13 2.91
N GLN A 130 10.68 1.54 4.02
CA GLN A 130 11.23 1.25 5.35
C GLN A 130 11.21 -0.25 5.64
N PHE A 131 10.10 -0.94 5.41
CA PHE A 131 9.99 -2.37 5.68
C PHE A 131 10.83 -3.23 4.74
N LEU A 132 11.05 -2.78 3.49
CA LEU A 132 11.94 -3.45 2.55
C LEU A 132 13.38 -3.54 3.08
N LEU A 133 13.88 -2.51 3.77
CA LEU A 133 15.22 -2.54 4.38
C LEU A 133 15.34 -3.69 5.39
N GLN A 134 14.32 -3.85 6.23
CA GLN A 134 14.28 -4.93 7.23
C GLN A 134 14.23 -6.32 6.57
N VAL A 135 13.42 -6.51 5.52
CA VAL A 135 13.35 -7.78 4.78
C VAL A 135 14.70 -8.12 4.14
N GLN A 136 15.45 -7.13 3.68
CA GLN A 136 16.78 -7.33 3.08
C GLN A 136 17.86 -7.66 4.13
N GLU A 137 17.73 -7.16 5.36
CA GLU A 137 18.66 -7.46 6.45
C GLU A 137 18.51 -8.89 6.95
N GLN A 138 17.29 -9.44 6.95
CA GLN A 138 17.01 -10.84 7.31
C GLN A 138 17.59 -11.88 6.35
N GLN A 139 18.10 -11.44 5.20
CA GLN A 139 18.68 -12.30 4.16
C GLN A 139 20.21 -12.27 4.13
N ARG A 140 20.84 -11.46 4.99
CA ARG A 140 22.30 -11.36 5.13
C ARG A 140 22.79 -12.26 6.26
#